data_AF-A0A7C3GSK9-F1
#
_entry.id   AF-A0A7C3GSK9-F1
#
_cell.length_a   1.000
_cell.length_b   1.000
_cell.length_c   1.000
_cell.angle_alpha   90.00
_cell.angle_beta   90.00
_cell.angle_gamma   90.00
#
_symmetry.space_group_name_H-M   'P 1'
#
loop_
_entity.id
_entity.type
_entity.pdbx_description
1 polymer ?
#
loop_
_entity_poly.entity_id
_entity_poly.type
_entity_poly.pdbx_seq_one_letter_code
_entity_poly.pdbx_strand_id
1 'polypeptide(L)'
;MPNTTPLMIIAGTLLILLLIQQWLAQVGKRLEAAKRMTKAAQGGSKPLLNGLSVTGLDERGISSLRALMKDADSVALATFLAFNRPTVHELDAYLQRLFEQFHNAADAVTAASLPAPPAGMRIDALSPTERNLLLNRDPHQTRHIDRALMARFGGHAFLAHFTLYNSRNSGVALHVPPFDADRKLFETLAKSGIASRGRQIPLQQRFSVLKMQELRQMGKDLKLTQKFTRKADAIEALSQKPGAAVLLSMQYVIDDLFMLNPLDVDPHAIEQEWAWLVACAKLLGSIPPRRAELSSTQAVVERKSR
;
A
#
# COMPACT_ATOMS: atom_id res chain seq x y z
N MET A 1 62.49 25.89 12.79
CA MET A 1 61.04 25.59 12.76
C MET A 1 60.86 24.13 13.14
N PRO A 2 60.06 23.80 14.17
CA PRO A 2 59.89 22.42 14.62
C PRO A 2 59.20 21.59 13.53
N ASN A 3 59.73 20.39 13.29
CA ASN A 3 59.23 19.47 12.28
C ASN A 3 57.88 18.90 12.74
N THR A 4 56.78 19.29 12.09
CA THR A 4 55.39 18.94 12.48
C THR A 4 54.90 17.62 11.87
N THR A 5 55.69 16.99 11.00
CA THR A 5 55.39 15.70 10.36
C THR A 5 55.04 14.55 11.32
N PRO A 6 55.71 14.32 12.47
CA PRO A 6 55.34 13.22 13.36
C PRO A 6 53.96 13.40 14.01
N LEU A 7 53.56 14.64 14.29
CA LEU A 7 52.26 14.96 14.88
C LEU A 7 51.10 14.69 13.90
N MET A 8 51.30 14.97 12.60
CA MET A 8 50.31 14.70 11.56
C MET A 8 50.08 13.18 11.37
N ILE A 9 51.13 12.36 11.48
CA ILE A 9 51.03 10.89 11.38
C ILE A 9 50.23 10.31 12.56
N ILE A 10 50.47 10.82 13.78
CA ILE A 10 49.75 10.36 14.98
C ILE A 10 48.27 10.79 14.91
N ALA A 11 47.97 12.01 14.46
CA ALA A 11 46.60 12.47 14.30
C ALA A 11 45.83 11.68 13.23
N GLY A 12 46.47 11.35 12.10
CA GLY A 12 45.86 10.55 11.04
C GLY A 12 45.52 9.13 11.47
N THR A 13 46.42 8.47 12.22
CA THR A 13 46.20 7.11 12.73
C THR A 13 45.06 7.05 13.76
N LEU A 14 44.95 8.05 14.64
CA LEU A 14 43.83 8.16 15.59
C LEU A 14 42.47 8.32 14.90
N LEU A 15 42.41 9.11 13.82
CA LEU A 15 41.15 9.35 13.10
C LEU A 15 40.66 8.09 12.36
N ILE A 16 41.58 7.32 11.78
CA ILE A 16 41.27 6.02 11.15
C ILE A 16 40.75 5.02 12.21
N LEU A 17 41.39 4.97 13.38
CA LEU A 17 40.97 4.09 14.48
C LEU A 17 39.55 4.40 14.97
N LEU A 18 39.19 5.69 15.07
CA LEU A 18 37.84 6.12 15.42
C LEU A 18 36.79 5.72 14.37
N LEU A 19 37.11 5.85 13.08
CA LEU A 19 36.22 5.42 12.00
C LEU A 19 36.00 3.91 12.01
N ILE A 20 37.05 3.12 12.25
CA ILE A 20 36.94 1.66 12.38
C ILE A 20 36.10 1.28 13.61
N GLN A 21 36.27 1.95 14.74
CA GLN A 21 35.46 1.72 15.93
C GLN A 21 33.97 2.03 15.69
N GLN A 22 33.66 3.15 15.04
CA GLN A 22 32.27 3.49 14.68
C GLN A 22 31.67 2.47 13.71
N TRP A 23 32.44 2.03 12.72
CA TRP A 23 32.00 1.02 11.76
C TRP A 23 31.73 -0.33 12.45
N LEU A 24 32.65 -0.81 13.31
CA LEU A 24 32.46 -2.03 14.09
C LEU A 24 31.25 -1.94 15.03
N ALA A 25 31.02 -0.79 15.66
CA ALA A 25 29.83 -0.57 16.48
C ALA A 25 28.52 -0.62 15.67
N GLN A 26 28.52 -0.10 14.44
CA GLN A 26 27.37 -0.22 13.54
C GLN A 26 27.16 -1.67 13.07
N VAL A 27 28.22 -2.39 12.74
CA VAL A 27 28.15 -3.81 12.35
C VAL A 27 27.63 -4.66 13.52
N GLY A 28 28.11 -4.43 14.75
CA GLY A 28 27.63 -5.11 15.94
C GLY A 28 26.14 -4.88 16.21
N LYS A 29 25.66 -3.63 16.07
CA LYS A 29 24.22 -3.31 16.19
C LYS A 29 23.38 -4.01 15.12
N ARG A 30 23.87 -4.12 13.88
CA ARG A 30 23.20 -4.86 12.79
C ARG A 30 23.15 -6.36 13.06
N LEU A 31 24.22 -6.94 13.61
CA LEU A 31 24.31 -8.36 13.95
C LEU A 31 23.39 -8.73 15.12
N GLU A 32 23.27 -7.86 16.14
CA GLU A 32 22.30 -8.04 17.22
C GLU A 32 20.85 -7.89 16.73
N ALA A 33 20.57 -6.92 15.86
CA ALA A 33 19.25 -6.78 15.24
C ALA A 33 18.88 -8.03 14.42
N ALA A 34 19.82 -8.56 13.64
CA ALA A 34 19.64 -9.81 12.89
C ALA A 34 19.42 -11.02 13.82
N LYS A 35 20.15 -11.13 14.93
CA LYS A 35 19.94 -12.20 15.94
C LYS A 35 18.60 -12.08 16.68
N ARG A 36 18.11 -10.87 16.95
CA ARG A 36 16.79 -10.67 17.54
C ARG A 36 15.67 -10.99 16.54
N MET A 37 15.89 -10.71 15.26
CA MET A 37 14.98 -11.12 14.19
C MET A 37 14.94 -12.64 14.00
N THR A 38 16.07 -13.36 14.09
CA THR A 38 16.07 -14.83 14.01
C THR A 38 15.47 -15.51 15.24
N LYS A 39 15.60 -14.91 16.43
CA LYS A 39 14.94 -15.43 17.65
C LYS A 39 13.42 -15.16 17.67
N ALA A 40 12.95 -14.07 17.05
CA ALA A 40 11.52 -13.83 16.82
C ALA A 40 10.94 -14.75 15.71
N ALA A 41 11.75 -15.13 14.72
CA ALA A 41 11.38 -16.09 13.68
C ALA A 41 11.31 -17.55 14.17
N GLN A 42 11.79 -17.86 15.38
CA GLN A 42 11.58 -19.16 16.04
C GLN A 42 10.21 -19.31 16.71
N GLY A 43 9.28 -18.37 16.50
CA GLY A 43 7.86 -18.65 16.71
C GLY A 43 7.45 -19.77 15.78
N GLY A 44 7.42 -21.00 16.31
CA GLY A 44 7.22 -22.23 15.54
C GLY A 44 6.08 -22.08 14.56
N SER A 45 6.35 -22.42 13.29
CA SER A 45 5.35 -22.39 12.22
C SER A 45 4.09 -23.11 12.68
N LYS A 46 2.95 -22.42 12.63
CA LYS A 46 1.68 -22.96 13.09
C LYS A 46 0.93 -23.54 11.90
N PRO A 47 0.31 -24.73 12.04
CA PRO A 47 -0.45 -25.31 10.95
C PRO A 47 -1.68 -24.44 10.65
N LEU A 48 -1.79 -23.97 9.41
CA LEU A 48 -2.96 -23.22 8.92
C LEU A 48 -4.02 -24.18 8.40
N LEU A 49 -3.64 -25.04 7.45
CA LEU A 49 -4.43 -26.11 6.85
C LEU A 49 -3.48 -27.28 6.54
N ASN A 50 -4.01 -28.42 6.06
CA ASN A 50 -3.17 -29.56 5.70
C ASN A 50 -2.17 -29.16 4.60
N GLY A 51 -0.88 -29.15 4.95
CA GLY A 51 0.18 -28.75 4.05
C GLY A 51 0.36 -27.23 3.90
N LEU A 52 -0.31 -26.42 4.72
CA LEU A 52 -0.03 -24.98 4.83
C LEU A 52 0.36 -24.62 6.25
N SER A 53 1.40 -23.83 6.37
CA SER A 53 1.93 -23.37 7.65
C SER A 53 2.18 -21.87 7.61
N VAL A 54 1.88 -21.21 8.72
CA VAL A 54 1.89 -19.75 8.80
C VAL A 54 2.70 -19.27 9.99
N THR A 55 3.48 -18.21 9.77
CA THR A 55 4.19 -17.47 10.81
C THR A 55 3.76 -15.99 10.81
N GLY A 56 4.03 -15.29 11.92
CA GLY A 56 3.67 -13.89 12.09
C GLY A 56 2.22 -13.63 12.54
N LEU A 57 1.44 -14.68 12.84
CA LEU A 57 0.07 -14.58 13.37
C LEU A 57 -0.06 -15.25 14.74
N ASP A 58 -0.91 -14.67 15.60
CA ASP A 58 -1.42 -15.32 16.79
C ASP A 58 -2.62 -16.24 16.47
N GLU A 59 -3.16 -16.96 17.47
CA GLU A 59 -4.28 -17.89 17.25
C GLU A 59 -5.53 -17.20 16.70
N ARG A 60 -5.76 -15.94 17.10
CA ARG A 60 -6.88 -15.14 16.61
C ARG A 60 -6.68 -14.80 15.13
N GLY A 61 -5.50 -14.32 14.75
CA GLY A 61 -5.14 -14.05 13.36
C GLY A 61 -5.24 -15.29 12.48
N ILE A 62 -4.77 -16.45 12.97
CA ILE A 62 -4.88 -17.73 12.24
C ILE A 62 -6.36 -18.11 12.04
N SER A 63 -7.18 -17.96 13.08
CA SER A 63 -8.62 -18.26 13.00
C SER A 63 -9.32 -17.34 12.00
N SER A 64 -9.01 -16.04 12.01
CA SER A 64 -9.54 -15.08 11.03
C SER A 64 -9.07 -15.39 9.61
N LEU A 65 -7.79 -15.74 9.42
CA LEU A 65 -7.26 -16.14 8.11
C LEU A 65 -8.01 -17.36 7.57
N ARG A 66 -8.22 -18.39 8.41
CA ARG A 66 -9.00 -19.59 8.02
C ARG A 66 -10.44 -19.26 7.65
N ALA A 67 -11.09 -18.34 8.36
CA ALA A 67 -12.45 -17.92 8.05
C ALA A 67 -12.50 -17.22 6.69
N LEU A 68 -11.61 -16.24 6.46
CA LEU A 68 -11.53 -15.51 5.20
C LEU A 68 -11.21 -16.42 4.00
N MET A 69 -10.36 -17.43 4.18
CA MET A 69 -10.08 -18.42 3.14
C MET A 69 -11.31 -19.27 2.78
N LYS A 70 -12.25 -19.48 3.70
CA LYS A 70 -13.49 -20.24 3.44
C LYS A 70 -14.56 -19.39 2.75
N ASP A 71 -14.63 -18.11 3.08
CA ASP A 71 -15.66 -17.20 2.57
C ASP A 71 -15.43 -16.81 1.11
N ALA A 72 -14.25 -17.13 0.55
CA ALA A 72 -13.83 -16.82 -0.82
C ALA A 72 -13.88 -15.31 -1.18
N ASP A 73 -13.95 -14.42 -0.19
CA ASP A 73 -13.82 -12.98 -0.39
C ASP A 73 -12.34 -12.60 -0.54
N SER A 74 -11.90 -12.53 -1.80
CA SER A 74 -10.51 -12.18 -2.12
C SER A 74 -10.13 -10.75 -1.67
N VAL A 75 -11.08 -9.81 -1.57
CA VAL A 75 -10.78 -8.43 -1.17
C VAL A 75 -10.55 -8.35 0.33
N ALA A 76 -11.42 -8.99 1.12
CA ALA A 76 -11.24 -9.07 2.57
C ALA A 76 -9.95 -9.83 2.93
N LEU A 77 -9.68 -10.93 2.23
CA LEU A 77 -8.45 -11.70 2.41
C LEU A 77 -7.20 -10.90 1.99
N ALA A 78 -7.21 -10.20 0.85
CA ALA A 78 -6.10 -9.33 0.44
C ALA A 78 -5.84 -8.21 1.46
N THR A 79 -6.92 -7.60 1.99
CA THR A 79 -6.82 -6.60 3.06
C THR A 79 -6.17 -7.19 4.31
N PHE A 80 -6.56 -8.42 4.69
CA PHE A 80 -5.97 -9.12 5.81
C PHE A 80 -4.47 -9.41 5.59
N LEU A 81 -4.09 -9.86 4.39
CA LEU A 81 -2.71 -10.13 4.01
C LEU A 81 -1.87 -8.84 4.03
N ALA A 82 -2.39 -7.74 3.50
CA ALA A 82 -1.74 -6.43 3.52
C ALA A 82 -1.48 -5.95 4.96
N PHE A 83 -2.47 -6.09 5.83
CA PHE A 83 -2.41 -5.59 7.20
C PHE A 83 -1.53 -6.46 8.11
N ASN A 84 -1.72 -7.77 8.07
CA ASN A 84 -1.06 -8.68 9.01
C ASN A 84 0.28 -9.20 8.50
N ARG A 85 0.51 -9.18 7.19
CA ARG A 85 1.73 -9.67 6.54
C ARG A 85 2.15 -11.06 7.02
N PRO A 86 1.23 -12.04 7.06
CA PRO A 86 1.61 -13.40 7.40
C PRO A 86 2.58 -13.95 6.37
N THR A 87 3.51 -14.79 6.80
CA THR A 87 4.36 -15.59 5.92
C THR A 87 3.71 -16.96 5.81
N VAL A 88 3.24 -17.32 4.61
CA VAL A 88 2.68 -18.65 4.32
C VAL A 88 3.76 -19.42 3.57
N HIS A 89 4.49 -20.26 4.29
CA HIS A 89 5.77 -20.80 3.81
C HIS A 89 5.67 -21.53 2.47
N GLU A 90 4.61 -22.32 2.28
CA GLU A 90 4.41 -23.11 1.08
C GLU A 90 3.96 -22.25 -0.10
N LEU A 91 3.21 -21.17 0.15
CA LEU A 91 2.88 -20.18 -0.87
C LEU A 91 4.13 -19.43 -1.32
N ASP A 92 4.91 -18.92 -0.37
CA ASP A 92 6.12 -18.14 -0.66
C ASP A 92 7.14 -18.98 -1.43
N ALA A 93 7.37 -20.24 -1.01
CA ALA A 93 8.25 -21.16 -1.72
C ALA A 93 7.74 -21.50 -3.13
N TYR A 94 6.43 -21.61 -3.30
CA TYR A 94 5.82 -21.84 -4.61
C TYR A 94 5.98 -20.63 -5.53
N LEU A 95 5.67 -19.43 -5.05
CA LEU A 95 5.83 -18.18 -5.81
C LEU A 95 7.29 -17.93 -6.18
N GLN A 96 8.23 -18.20 -5.26
CA GLN A 96 9.66 -18.10 -5.54
C GLN A 96 10.09 -19.03 -6.68
N ARG A 97 9.64 -20.30 -6.65
CA ARG A 97 9.92 -21.27 -7.72
C ARG A 97 9.33 -20.81 -9.05
N LEU A 98 8.10 -20.29 -9.04
CA LEU A 98 7.45 -19.75 -10.23
C LEU A 98 8.23 -18.59 -10.83
N PHE A 99 8.65 -17.64 -10.00
CA PHE A 99 9.48 -16.52 -10.43
C PHE A 99 10.81 -17.00 -11.03
N GLU A 100 11.55 -17.87 -10.33
CA GLU A 100 12.84 -18.39 -10.83
C GLU A 100 12.71 -19.13 -12.17
N GLN A 101 11.59 -19.83 -12.39
CA GLN A 101 11.37 -20.62 -13.60
C GLN A 101 10.84 -19.80 -14.78
N PHE A 102 10.02 -18.77 -14.53
CA PHE A 102 9.26 -18.09 -15.58
C PHE A 102 9.49 -16.58 -15.66
N HIS A 103 10.34 -16.00 -14.80
CA HIS A 103 10.70 -14.59 -14.91
C HIS A 103 11.28 -14.32 -16.31
N ASN A 104 10.71 -13.35 -17.03
CA ASN A 104 10.99 -13.01 -18.44
C ASN A 104 10.53 -14.03 -19.49
N ALA A 105 9.68 -15.01 -19.13
CA ALA A 105 9.02 -15.84 -20.13
C ALA A 105 8.08 -14.98 -21.01
N ALA A 106 8.13 -15.18 -22.33
CA ALA A 106 7.20 -14.53 -23.25
C ALA A 106 5.75 -14.90 -22.90
N ASP A 107 4.81 -13.96 -23.08
CA ASP A 107 3.43 -13.83 -22.54
C ASP A 107 2.44 -15.02 -22.59
N ALA A 108 2.86 -16.25 -22.86
CA ALA A 108 2.00 -17.41 -23.07
C ALA A 108 2.13 -18.52 -22.01
N VAL A 109 2.41 -18.19 -20.74
CA VAL A 109 2.40 -19.20 -19.67
C VAL A 109 0.95 -19.57 -19.32
N THR A 110 0.50 -20.71 -19.82
CA THR A 110 -0.84 -21.25 -19.52
C THR A 110 -0.86 -21.90 -18.13
N ALA A 111 -2.05 -22.02 -17.52
CA ALA A 111 -2.18 -22.73 -16.24
C ALA A 111 -1.68 -24.20 -16.32
N ALA A 112 -1.79 -24.84 -17.49
CA ALA A 112 -1.36 -26.21 -17.71
C ALA A 112 0.18 -26.38 -17.73
N SER A 113 0.92 -25.32 -18.06
CA SER A 113 2.40 -25.34 -18.03
C SER A 113 2.98 -25.07 -16.64
N LEU A 114 2.15 -24.67 -15.67
CA LEU A 114 2.62 -24.32 -14.33
C LEU A 114 2.71 -25.55 -13.43
N PRO A 115 3.72 -25.64 -12.55
CA PRO A 115 3.77 -26.70 -11.55
C PRO A 115 2.53 -26.66 -10.67
N ALA A 116 2.04 -27.85 -10.29
CA ALA A 116 0.88 -27.96 -9.42
C ALA A 116 1.13 -27.21 -8.09
N PRO A 117 0.23 -26.31 -7.68
CA PRO A 117 0.40 -25.57 -6.44
C PRO A 117 0.16 -26.47 -5.22
N PRO A 118 0.76 -26.15 -4.06
CA PRO A 118 0.67 -26.97 -2.87
C PRO A 118 -0.72 -26.93 -2.23
N ALA A 119 -1.00 -27.92 -1.37
CA ALA A 119 -2.14 -27.93 -0.44
C ALA A 119 -3.54 -27.68 -1.07
N GLY A 120 -3.72 -28.06 -2.34
CA GLY A 120 -5.00 -27.93 -3.03
C GLY A 120 -5.37 -26.51 -3.45
N MET A 121 -4.41 -25.57 -3.46
CA MET A 121 -4.57 -24.28 -4.14
C MET A 121 -4.87 -24.50 -5.64
N ARG A 122 -5.52 -23.54 -6.29
CA ARG A 122 -5.97 -23.66 -7.69
C ARG A 122 -5.45 -22.49 -8.53
N ILE A 123 -4.32 -22.71 -9.21
CA ILE A 123 -3.74 -21.70 -10.11
C ILE A 123 -4.58 -21.49 -11.39
N ASP A 124 -5.41 -22.47 -11.73
CA ASP A 124 -6.43 -22.41 -12.77
C ASP A 124 -7.55 -21.41 -12.45
N ALA A 125 -7.77 -21.08 -11.17
CA ALA A 125 -8.76 -20.08 -10.75
C ALA A 125 -8.32 -18.63 -11.01
N LEU A 126 -7.03 -18.40 -11.30
CA LEU A 126 -6.49 -17.08 -11.60
C LEU A 126 -6.72 -16.70 -13.07
N SER A 127 -6.96 -15.43 -13.34
CA SER A 127 -6.95 -14.88 -14.71
C SER A 127 -5.53 -14.89 -15.30
N PRO A 128 -5.37 -14.79 -16.63
CA PRO A 128 -4.05 -14.66 -17.25
C PRO A 128 -3.24 -13.48 -16.70
N THR A 129 -3.88 -12.32 -16.49
CA THR A 129 -3.23 -11.13 -15.93
C THR A 129 -2.73 -11.37 -14.51
N GLU A 130 -3.52 -12.02 -13.66
CA GLU A 130 -3.12 -12.35 -12.29
C GLU A 130 -1.97 -13.36 -12.24
N ARG A 131 -1.99 -14.37 -13.12
CA ARG A 131 -0.86 -15.29 -13.25
C ARG A 131 0.40 -14.55 -13.67
N ASN A 132 0.32 -13.69 -14.68
CA ASN A 132 1.47 -12.90 -15.13
C ASN A 132 2.00 -11.98 -14.03
N LEU A 133 1.13 -11.43 -13.18
CA LEU A 133 1.55 -10.66 -12.00
C LEU A 133 2.32 -11.51 -10.99
N LEU A 134 1.88 -12.75 -10.71
CA LEU A 134 2.59 -13.65 -9.81
C LEU A 134 3.93 -14.13 -10.37
N LEU A 135 4.04 -14.32 -11.69
CA LEU A 135 5.25 -14.82 -12.36
C LEU A 135 6.35 -13.76 -12.51
N ASN A 136 5.96 -12.50 -12.68
CA ASN A 136 6.90 -11.42 -12.99
C ASN A 136 7.27 -10.53 -11.80
N ARG A 137 6.56 -10.65 -10.67
CA ARG A 137 6.89 -9.90 -9.46
C ARG A 137 7.87 -10.69 -8.60
N ASP A 138 8.99 -10.08 -8.27
CA ASP A 138 9.93 -10.61 -7.28
C ASP A 138 9.24 -10.69 -5.90
N PRO A 139 9.11 -11.88 -5.28
CA PRO A 139 8.53 -12.05 -3.95
C PRO A 139 9.26 -11.26 -2.85
N HIS A 140 10.52 -10.89 -3.09
CA HIS A 140 11.37 -10.11 -2.19
C HIS A 140 11.35 -8.61 -2.49
N GLN A 141 10.60 -8.16 -3.49
CA GLN A 141 10.45 -6.75 -3.81
C GLN A 141 9.98 -5.95 -2.58
N THR A 142 10.52 -4.74 -2.44
CA THR A 142 10.11 -3.79 -1.40
C THR A 142 8.58 -3.64 -1.38
N ARG A 143 7.99 -3.80 -0.19
CA ARG A 143 6.56 -3.64 0.03
C ARG A 143 6.24 -2.17 0.23
N HIS A 144 5.34 -1.65 -0.59
CA HIS A 144 4.80 -0.29 -0.56
C HIS A 144 3.57 -0.19 0.37
N ILE A 145 2.78 -1.26 0.51
CA ILE A 145 1.58 -1.27 1.36
C ILE A 145 1.92 -1.76 2.76
N ASP A 146 2.12 -0.84 3.69
CA ASP A 146 2.32 -1.15 5.12
C ASP A 146 1.16 -0.68 6.00
N ARG A 147 1.19 -1.05 7.28
CA ARG A 147 0.15 -0.65 8.25
C ARG A 147 0.05 0.87 8.40
N ALA A 148 1.15 1.60 8.26
CA ALA A 148 1.16 3.05 8.41
C ALA A 148 0.46 3.73 7.22
N LEU A 149 0.75 3.31 6.00
CA LEU A 149 0.06 3.73 4.79
C LEU A 149 -1.42 3.34 4.86
N MET A 150 -1.73 2.09 5.21
CA MET A 150 -3.12 1.65 5.36
C MET A 150 -3.87 2.52 6.38
N ALA A 151 -3.28 2.79 7.54
CA ALA A 151 -3.88 3.66 8.55
C ALA A 151 -4.14 5.09 8.02
N ARG A 152 -3.22 5.65 7.23
CA ARG A 152 -3.42 6.96 6.57
C ARG A 152 -4.58 6.94 5.58
N PHE A 153 -4.90 5.80 4.99
CA PHE A 153 -6.01 5.60 4.05
C PHE A 153 -7.25 4.96 4.71
N GLY A 154 -7.44 5.13 6.03
CA GLY A 154 -8.65 4.67 6.72
C GLY A 154 -8.63 3.20 7.15
N GLY A 155 -7.45 2.57 7.25
CA GLY A 155 -7.25 1.23 7.77
C GLY A 155 -7.89 0.16 6.89
N HIS A 156 -8.96 -0.47 7.37
CA HIS A 156 -9.70 -1.48 6.60
C HIS A 156 -10.41 -0.91 5.37
N ALA A 157 -10.68 0.41 5.35
CA ALA A 157 -11.24 1.09 4.19
C ALA A 157 -10.16 1.55 3.18
N PHE A 158 -8.94 1.01 3.28
CA PHE A 158 -7.78 1.36 2.45
C PHE A 158 -8.13 1.50 0.97
N LEU A 159 -8.72 0.45 0.38
CA LEU A 159 -8.96 0.38 -1.06
C LEU A 159 -9.85 1.53 -1.55
N ALA A 160 -10.97 1.81 -0.87
CA ALA A 160 -11.89 2.87 -1.29
C ALA A 160 -11.21 4.26 -1.26
N HIS A 161 -10.43 4.55 -0.22
CA HIS A 161 -9.71 5.82 -0.11
C HIS A 161 -8.55 5.91 -1.11
N PHE A 162 -7.83 4.81 -1.34
CA PHE A 162 -6.73 4.76 -2.29
C PHE A 162 -7.21 4.88 -3.74
N THR A 163 -8.33 4.22 -4.10
CA THR A 163 -8.96 4.36 -5.41
C THR A 163 -9.42 5.80 -5.65
N LEU A 164 -10.05 6.44 -4.66
CA LEU A 164 -10.38 7.87 -4.76
C LEU A 164 -9.13 8.71 -5.01
N TYR A 165 -8.07 8.50 -4.22
CA TYR A 165 -6.80 9.21 -4.38
C TYR A 165 -6.22 9.05 -5.78
N ASN A 166 -6.13 7.83 -6.30
CA ASN A 166 -5.56 7.54 -7.61
C ASN A 166 -6.41 8.08 -8.77
N SER A 167 -7.73 8.24 -8.57
CA SER A 167 -8.65 8.77 -9.58
C SER A 167 -8.60 10.30 -9.76
N ARG A 168 -7.87 11.01 -8.88
CA ARG A 168 -7.85 12.48 -8.83
C ARG A 168 -6.42 13.00 -8.95
N ASN A 169 -6.27 14.17 -9.55
CA ASN A 169 -4.96 14.82 -9.67
C ASN A 169 -4.51 15.38 -8.32
N SER A 170 -3.31 14.98 -7.87
CA SER A 170 -2.65 15.59 -6.72
C SER A 170 -2.30 17.07 -6.97
N GLY A 171 -2.32 17.89 -5.92
CA GLY A 171 -1.93 19.30 -5.99
C GLY A 171 -2.97 20.23 -6.63
N VAL A 172 -4.13 19.70 -7.03
CA VAL A 172 -5.25 20.49 -7.56
C VAL A 172 -6.31 20.62 -6.48
N ALA A 173 -6.76 21.84 -6.20
CA ALA A 173 -7.86 22.06 -5.27
C ALA A 173 -9.19 21.65 -5.92
N LEU A 174 -10.04 21.01 -5.12
CA LEU A 174 -11.34 20.50 -5.49
C LEU A 174 -12.38 21.12 -4.55
N HIS A 175 -13.53 21.49 -5.09
CA HIS A 175 -14.69 21.88 -4.30
C HIS A 175 -15.56 20.65 -4.07
N VAL A 176 -15.65 20.18 -2.82
CA VAL A 176 -16.38 18.98 -2.41
C VAL A 176 -17.42 19.40 -1.37
N PRO A 177 -18.68 19.72 -1.77
CA PRO A 177 -19.70 20.22 -0.85
C PRO A 177 -20.16 19.16 0.16
N PRO A 178 -20.93 19.53 1.21
CA PRO A 178 -21.35 18.60 2.26
C PRO A 178 -22.16 17.39 1.80
N PHE A 179 -22.91 17.52 0.70
CA PHE A 179 -23.75 16.46 0.14
C PHE A 179 -23.06 15.62 -0.94
N ASP A 180 -21.77 15.87 -1.19
CA ASP A 180 -21.00 15.06 -2.13
C ASP A 180 -20.78 13.64 -1.57
N ALA A 181 -20.94 12.63 -2.41
CA ALA A 181 -20.78 11.22 -2.01
C ALA A 181 -19.35 10.93 -1.50
N ASP A 182 -18.34 11.62 -2.05
CA ASP A 182 -16.93 11.44 -1.69
C ASP A 182 -16.54 12.26 -0.45
N ARG A 183 -17.43 13.12 0.09
CA ARG A 183 -17.12 14.04 1.18
C ARG A 183 -16.48 13.36 2.38
N LYS A 184 -17.05 12.23 2.82
CA LYS A 184 -16.55 11.47 3.98
C LYS A 184 -15.15 10.90 3.73
N LEU A 185 -14.84 10.51 2.49
CA LEU A 185 -13.53 9.99 2.11
C LEU A 185 -12.50 11.12 2.17
N PHE A 186 -12.79 12.29 1.59
CA PHE A 186 -11.92 13.46 1.66
C PHE A 186 -11.67 13.93 3.09
N GLU A 187 -12.69 13.92 3.95
CA GLU A 187 -12.52 14.25 5.38
C GLU A 187 -11.60 13.26 6.10
N THR A 188 -11.67 11.98 5.75
CA THR A 188 -10.79 10.96 6.33
C THR A 188 -9.35 11.15 5.85
N LEU A 189 -9.15 11.41 4.55
CA LEU A 189 -7.84 11.72 3.97
C LEU A 189 -7.24 13.02 4.53
N ALA A 190 -8.09 14.01 4.84
CA ALA A 190 -7.65 15.25 5.46
C ALA A 190 -7.16 15.04 6.90
N LYS A 191 -7.87 14.21 7.66
CA LYS A 191 -7.48 13.85 9.05
C LYS A 191 -6.14 13.12 9.11
N SER A 192 -5.79 12.34 8.08
CA SER A 192 -4.53 11.61 8.01
C SER A 192 -3.39 12.34 7.31
N GLY A 193 -3.64 13.57 6.81
CA GLY A 193 -2.65 14.38 6.09
C GLY A 193 -2.42 13.95 4.64
N ILE A 194 -3.20 13.01 4.09
CA ILE A 194 -3.19 12.69 2.66
C ILE A 194 -3.85 13.81 1.84
N ALA A 195 -4.79 14.54 2.43
CA ALA A 195 -5.37 15.73 1.85
C ALA A 195 -5.15 16.95 2.76
N SER A 196 -5.11 18.13 2.15
CA SER A 196 -5.19 19.41 2.84
C SER A 196 -6.62 19.95 2.72
N ARG A 197 -7.15 20.56 3.78
CA ARG A 197 -8.50 21.13 3.80
C ARG A 197 -8.48 22.64 4.03
N GLY A 198 -9.30 23.34 3.24
CA GLY A 198 -9.57 24.77 3.39
C GLY A 198 -8.33 25.64 3.51
N ARG A 199 -8.13 26.27 4.67
CA ARG A 199 -7.01 27.22 4.88
C ARG A 199 -5.62 26.58 4.83
N GLN A 200 -5.53 25.26 5.00
CA GLN A 200 -4.27 24.52 4.87
C GLN A 200 -3.78 24.48 3.42
N ILE A 201 -4.68 24.72 2.45
CA ILE A 201 -4.35 24.79 1.04
C ILE A 201 -3.77 26.19 0.73
N PRO A 202 -2.58 26.28 0.11
CA PRO A 202 -2.02 27.53 -0.41
C PRO A 202 -3.05 28.37 -1.18
N LEU A 203 -3.10 29.67 -0.92
CA LEU A 203 -4.11 30.56 -1.51
C LEU A 203 -4.13 30.48 -3.04
N GLN A 204 -2.95 30.43 -3.67
CA GLN A 204 -2.82 30.26 -5.12
C GLN A 204 -3.54 29.00 -5.63
N GLN A 205 -3.37 27.86 -4.96
CA GLN A 205 -4.02 26.60 -5.32
C GLN A 205 -5.53 26.67 -5.08
N ARG A 206 -6.00 27.38 -4.05
CA ARG A 206 -7.44 27.54 -3.81
C ARG A 206 -8.16 28.27 -4.95
N PHE A 207 -7.51 29.20 -5.64
CA PHE A 207 -8.10 29.86 -6.82
C PHE A 207 -8.24 28.94 -8.04
N SER A 208 -7.59 27.76 -8.03
CA SER A 208 -7.71 26.79 -9.14
C SER A 208 -9.12 26.24 -9.31
N VAL A 209 -9.98 26.31 -8.28
CA VAL A 209 -11.38 25.88 -8.36
C VAL A 209 -12.24 26.83 -9.19
N LEU A 210 -11.82 28.11 -9.29
CA LEU A 210 -12.58 29.15 -9.97
C LEU A 210 -12.51 29.03 -11.49
N LYS A 211 -13.60 29.38 -12.17
CA LYS A 211 -13.65 29.59 -13.61
C LYS A 211 -12.94 30.88 -13.97
N MET A 212 -12.47 30.98 -15.22
CA MET A 212 -11.77 32.17 -15.71
C MET A 212 -12.61 33.46 -15.59
N GLN A 213 -13.94 33.36 -15.76
CA GLN A 213 -14.84 34.49 -15.61
C GLN A 213 -14.89 35.00 -14.17
N GLU A 214 -14.92 34.10 -13.18
CA GLU A 214 -14.93 34.44 -11.75
C GLU A 214 -13.61 35.10 -11.34
N LEU A 215 -12.48 34.60 -11.83
CA LEU A 215 -11.16 35.21 -11.60
C LEU A 215 -11.07 36.62 -12.19
N ARG A 216 -11.59 36.83 -13.41
CA ARG A 216 -11.65 38.17 -14.03
C ARG A 216 -12.56 39.11 -13.25
N GLN A 217 -13.71 38.62 -12.77
CA GLN A 217 -14.62 39.43 -11.96
C GLN A 217 -13.94 39.84 -10.65
N MET A 218 -13.31 38.89 -9.96
CA MET A 218 -12.53 39.17 -8.75
C MET A 218 -11.41 40.19 -9.01
N GLY A 219 -10.73 40.10 -10.15
CA GLY A 219 -9.75 41.09 -10.57
C GLY A 219 -10.33 42.51 -10.74
N LYS A 220 -11.54 42.62 -11.29
CA LYS A 220 -12.25 43.91 -11.40
C LYS A 220 -12.66 44.46 -10.04
N ASP A 221 -13.19 43.60 -9.16
CA ASP A 221 -13.64 43.98 -7.81
C ASP A 221 -12.46 44.52 -6.97
N LEU A 222 -11.26 43.96 -7.19
CA LEU A 222 -10.00 44.42 -6.59
C LEU A 222 -9.31 45.55 -7.38
N LYS A 223 -9.97 46.10 -8.41
CA LYS A 223 -9.46 47.20 -9.25
C LYS A 223 -8.09 46.92 -9.90
N LEU A 224 -7.85 45.67 -10.30
CA LEU A 224 -6.65 45.31 -11.06
C LEU A 224 -6.76 45.86 -12.48
N THR A 225 -5.73 46.60 -12.92
CA THR A 225 -5.65 47.16 -14.27
C THR A 225 -5.32 46.10 -15.33
N GLN A 226 -4.68 45.01 -14.91
CA GLN A 226 -4.28 43.91 -15.78
C GLN A 226 -5.49 43.12 -16.27
N LYS A 227 -5.58 42.88 -17.58
CA LYS A 227 -6.55 41.98 -18.18
C LYS A 227 -5.98 40.58 -18.24
N PHE A 228 -6.64 39.61 -17.60
CA PHE A 228 -6.19 38.23 -17.61
C PHE A 228 -6.72 37.46 -18.83
N THR A 229 -5.81 36.92 -19.63
CA THR A 229 -6.14 36.02 -20.76
C THR A 229 -5.96 34.55 -20.38
N ARG A 230 -4.97 34.23 -19.54
CA ARG A 230 -4.67 32.88 -19.03
C ARG A 230 -5.05 32.73 -17.56
N LYS A 231 -5.52 31.53 -17.18
CA LYS A 231 -5.95 31.23 -15.80
C LYS A 231 -4.79 31.24 -14.81
N ALA A 232 -3.61 30.74 -15.20
CA ALA A 232 -2.42 30.74 -14.36
C ALA A 232 -2.01 32.17 -13.95
N ASP A 233 -1.89 33.08 -14.91
CA ASP A 233 -1.54 34.49 -14.69
C ASP A 233 -2.56 35.18 -13.75
N ALA A 234 -3.85 34.88 -13.90
CA ALA A 234 -4.90 35.41 -13.03
C ALA A 234 -4.74 34.90 -11.58
N ILE A 235 -4.52 33.60 -11.42
CA ILE A 235 -4.33 32.95 -10.12
C ILE A 235 -3.10 33.52 -9.40
N GLU A 236 -1.99 33.65 -10.12
CA GLU A 236 -0.75 34.20 -9.58
C GLU A 236 -0.95 35.65 -9.14
N ALA A 237 -1.48 36.51 -10.01
CA ALA A 237 -1.72 37.92 -9.69
C ALA A 237 -2.67 38.10 -8.51
N LEU A 238 -3.78 37.33 -8.46
CA LEU A 238 -4.76 37.40 -7.37
C LEU A 238 -4.22 36.87 -6.04
N SER A 239 -3.33 35.86 -6.06
CA SER A 239 -2.72 35.31 -4.84
C SER A 239 -1.88 36.32 -4.07
N GLN A 240 -1.36 37.34 -4.75
CA GLN A 240 -0.55 38.41 -4.16
C GLN A 240 -1.37 39.61 -3.68
N LYS A 241 -2.70 39.62 -3.90
CA LYS A 241 -3.55 40.78 -3.61
C LYS A 241 -4.24 40.64 -2.25
N PRO A 242 -4.06 41.61 -1.34
CA PRO A 242 -4.86 41.71 -0.13
C PRO A 242 -6.35 41.74 -0.49
N GLY A 243 -7.17 40.99 0.25
CA GLY A 243 -8.62 40.91 0.02
C GLY A 243 -9.07 39.81 -0.96
N ALA A 244 -8.18 39.27 -1.81
CA ALA A 244 -8.56 38.19 -2.72
C ALA A 244 -9.03 36.91 -1.99
N ALA A 245 -8.40 36.61 -0.84
CA ALA A 245 -8.84 35.52 0.04
C ALA A 245 -10.26 35.72 0.60
N VAL A 246 -10.65 36.98 0.85
CA VAL A 246 -11.99 37.32 1.34
C VAL A 246 -13.01 37.12 0.22
N LEU A 247 -12.73 37.61 -0.98
CA LEU A 247 -13.62 37.42 -2.14
C LEU A 247 -13.80 35.94 -2.48
N LEU A 248 -12.74 35.13 -2.37
CA LEU A 248 -12.85 33.68 -2.54
C LEU A 248 -13.82 33.07 -1.51
N SER A 249 -13.72 33.48 -0.25
CA SER A 249 -14.57 32.97 0.83
C SER A 249 -16.04 33.37 0.71
N MET A 250 -16.34 34.41 -0.07
CA MET A 250 -17.71 34.80 -0.40
C MET A 250 -18.31 33.92 -1.50
N GLN A 251 -17.48 33.31 -2.36
CA GLN A 251 -17.93 32.44 -3.44
C GLN A 251 -18.03 30.98 -2.99
N TYR A 252 -17.11 30.52 -2.14
CA TYR A 252 -17.04 29.14 -1.67
C TYR A 252 -16.83 29.09 -0.16
N VAL A 253 -17.48 28.13 0.50
CA VAL A 253 -17.15 27.78 1.88
C VAL A 253 -15.73 27.21 1.88
N ILE A 254 -14.80 27.88 2.57
CA ILE A 254 -13.38 27.51 2.57
C ILE A 254 -13.21 26.04 2.98
N ASP A 255 -14.01 25.57 3.93
CA ASP A 255 -13.94 24.21 4.46
C ASP A 255 -14.49 23.13 3.52
N ASP A 256 -15.02 23.52 2.36
CA ASP A 256 -15.42 22.62 1.28
C ASP A 256 -14.33 22.47 0.21
N LEU A 257 -13.20 23.16 0.38
CA LEU A 257 -12.04 22.99 -0.49
C LEU A 257 -11.14 21.89 0.06
N PHE A 258 -10.81 20.93 -0.79
CA PHE A 258 -9.87 19.85 -0.51
C PHE A 258 -8.77 19.82 -1.57
N MET A 259 -7.59 19.39 -1.21
CA MET A 259 -6.50 19.16 -2.16
C MET A 259 -5.75 17.91 -1.75
N LEU A 260 -5.58 16.96 -2.66
CA LEU A 260 -4.75 15.79 -2.40
C LEU A 260 -3.28 16.17 -2.40
N ASN A 261 -2.57 15.75 -1.36
CA ASN A 261 -1.14 15.95 -1.23
C ASN A 261 -0.40 14.86 -2.05
N PRO A 262 0.74 15.17 -2.68
CA PRO A 262 1.56 14.15 -3.32
C PRO A 262 2.05 13.14 -2.27
N LEU A 263 2.06 11.86 -2.64
CA LEU A 263 2.68 10.81 -1.85
C LEU A 263 4.18 10.73 -2.12
N ASP A 264 4.91 10.27 -1.11
CA ASP A 264 6.30 9.86 -1.19
C ASP A 264 6.48 8.49 -1.87
N VAL A 265 5.39 7.75 -2.01
CA VAL A 265 5.33 6.43 -2.64
C VAL A 265 4.62 6.54 -3.98
N ASP A 266 5.14 5.85 -5.00
CA ASP A 266 4.52 5.75 -6.32
C ASP A 266 3.14 5.06 -6.23
N PRO A 267 2.04 5.75 -6.60
CA PRO A 267 0.71 5.15 -6.63
C PRO A 267 0.61 3.91 -7.52
N HIS A 268 1.36 3.87 -8.62
CA HIS A 268 1.32 2.71 -9.51
C HIS A 268 1.94 1.46 -8.85
N ALA A 269 3.03 1.64 -8.10
CA ALA A 269 3.63 0.56 -7.32
C ALA A 269 2.69 0.01 -6.23
N ILE A 270 1.90 0.88 -5.59
CA ILE A 270 0.85 0.49 -4.64
C ILE A 270 -0.25 -0.32 -5.35
N GLU A 271 -0.70 0.13 -6.52
CA GLU A 271 -1.72 -0.57 -7.31
C GLU A 271 -1.25 -1.96 -7.75
N GLN A 272 0.00 -2.08 -8.22
CA GLN A 272 0.60 -3.36 -8.59
C GLN A 272 0.73 -4.31 -7.39
N GLU A 273 1.16 -3.82 -6.22
CA GLU A 273 1.20 -4.63 -5.00
C GLU A 273 -0.19 -5.08 -4.56
N TRP A 274 -1.19 -4.19 -4.64
CA TRP A 274 -2.57 -4.56 -4.32
C TRP A 274 -3.10 -5.65 -5.24
N ALA A 275 -2.87 -5.52 -6.55
CA ALA A 275 -3.26 -6.53 -7.53
C ALA A 275 -2.58 -7.89 -7.26
N TRP A 276 -1.29 -7.86 -6.91
CA TRP A 276 -0.55 -9.06 -6.51
C TRP A 276 -1.13 -9.70 -5.23
N LEU A 277 -1.46 -8.91 -4.21
CA LEU A 277 -2.10 -9.39 -2.98
C LEU A 277 -3.47 -10.03 -3.25
N VAL A 278 -4.26 -9.47 -4.18
CA VAL A 278 -5.54 -10.05 -4.61
C VAL A 278 -5.33 -11.40 -5.33
N ALA A 279 -4.31 -11.52 -6.18
CA ALA A 279 -3.97 -12.79 -6.83
C ALA A 279 -3.56 -13.85 -5.79
N CYS A 280 -2.71 -13.49 -4.81
CA CYS A 280 -2.36 -14.36 -3.69
C CYS A 280 -3.58 -14.76 -2.87
N ALA A 281 -4.50 -13.83 -2.58
CA ALA A 281 -5.73 -14.10 -1.86
C ALA A 281 -6.63 -15.09 -2.60
N LYS A 282 -6.79 -14.93 -3.92
CA LYS A 282 -7.56 -15.87 -4.75
C LYS A 282 -6.94 -17.28 -4.73
N LEU A 283 -5.62 -17.37 -4.81
CA LEU A 283 -4.92 -18.65 -4.75
C LEU A 283 -5.16 -19.35 -3.40
N LEU A 284 -5.10 -18.61 -2.29
CA LEU A 284 -5.37 -19.12 -0.94
C LEU A 284 -6.86 -19.46 -0.69
N GLY A 285 -7.78 -18.64 -1.20
CA GLY A 285 -9.22 -18.84 -1.03
C GLY A 285 -9.82 -19.97 -1.90
N SER A 286 -9.04 -20.49 -2.85
CA SER A 286 -9.48 -21.55 -3.76
C SER A 286 -9.43 -22.97 -3.18
N ILE A 287 -8.96 -23.11 -1.94
CA ILE A 287 -8.80 -24.40 -1.27
C ILE A 287 -10.19 -24.94 -0.91
N PRO A 288 -10.63 -26.07 -1.51
CA PRO A 288 -11.96 -26.59 -1.24
C PRO A 288 -12.10 -26.95 0.25
N PRO A 289 -13.25 -26.65 0.89
CA PRO A 289 -13.52 -27.19 2.21
C PRO A 289 -13.50 -28.72 2.07
N ARG A 290 -12.60 -29.37 2.80
CA ARG A 290 -12.52 -30.84 2.83
C ARG A 290 -13.93 -31.34 3.10
N ARG A 291 -14.56 -31.99 2.12
CA ARG A 291 -15.74 -32.81 2.39
C ARG A 291 -15.25 -33.78 3.43
N ALA A 292 -15.74 -33.64 4.66
CA ALA A 292 -15.57 -34.71 5.64
C ALA A 292 -16.12 -35.93 4.92
N GLU A 293 -15.23 -36.85 4.56
CA GLU A 293 -15.65 -38.16 4.09
C GLU A 293 -16.46 -38.71 5.25
N LEU A 294 -17.78 -38.52 5.17
CA LEU A 294 -18.75 -39.20 5.99
C LEU A 294 -18.42 -40.66 5.76
N SER A 295 -17.70 -41.23 6.73
CA SER A 295 -17.28 -42.61 6.72
C SER A 295 -18.53 -43.43 6.45
N SER A 296 -18.64 -43.93 5.22
CA SER A 296 -19.73 -44.78 4.74
C SER A 296 -19.70 -46.16 5.41
N THR A 297 -18.92 -46.32 6.47
CA THR A 297 -18.74 -47.53 7.26
C THR A 297 -19.91 -47.84 8.21
N GLN A 298 -21.01 -47.08 8.21
CA GLN A 298 -22.21 -47.40 9.01
C GLN A 298 -23.39 -47.98 8.20
N ALA A 299 -23.29 -48.12 6.87
CA ALA A 299 -24.44 -48.60 6.07
C ALA A 299 -24.49 -50.14 5.83
N VAL A 300 -23.57 -50.94 6.41
CA VAL A 300 -23.49 -52.40 6.10
C VAL A 300 -23.93 -53.31 7.25
N VAL A 301 -24.22 -52.81 8.46
CA VAL A 301 -24.55 -53.70 9.59
C VAL A 301 -26.05 -54.01 9.75
N GLU A 302 -26.96 -53.28 9.09
CA GLU A 302 -28.42 -53.49 9.27
C GLU A 302 -29.12 -54.38 8.23
N ARG A 303 -28.39 -55.25 7.53
CA ARG A 303 -28.96 -56.27 6.61
C ARG A 303 -28.74 -57.72 7.04
N LYS A 304 -28.57 -57.98 8.34
CA LYS A 304 -28.60 -59.33 8.93
C LYS A 304 -29.58 -59.40 10.11
N SER A 305 -30.84 -59.11 9.86
CA SER A 305 -31.93 -59.42 10.78
C SER A 305 -33.27 -59.34 10.04
N ARG A 306 -33.50 -60.31 9.16
CA ARG A 306 -34.82 -60.77 8.71
C ARG A 306 -34.67 -62.10 7.98
#